data_AF-A0A4Q3DSZ0-F1
#
_entry.id   AF-A0A4Q3DSZ0-F1
#
_cell.length_a   1.000
_cell.length_b   1.000
_cell.length_c   1.000
_cell.angle_alpha   90.00
_cell.angle_beta   90.00
_cell.angle_gamma   90.00
#
_symmetry.space_group_name_H-M   'P 1'
#
loop_
_entity.id
_entity.type
_entity.pdbx_description
1 polymer ?
#
loop_
_entity_poly.entity_id
_entity_poly.type
_entity_poly.pdbx_seq_one_letter_code
_entity_poly.pdbx_strand_id
1 'polypeptide(L)'
;MEFTRLETAALAQFTAYYAHEFPALGEHLRHARPVARLNTGNGFYTDLAVALHLPRLECDSPLDNLTCRFDGMKEGLELLLFFRNGAASLLEGYAIAGEDTSSIDLVTSGFSDIVPLWPARKDTNG
;
A
#
# COMPACT_ATOMS: atom_id res chain seq x y z
N MET A 1 -5.94 -5.18 16.35
CA MET A 1 -6.64 -4.61 15.18
C MET A 1 -6.15 -5.41 14.00
N GLU A 2 -7.08 -5.99 13.25
CA GLU A 2 -6.74 -6.80 12.08
C GLU A 2 -6.67 -5.93 10.83
N PHE A 3 -5.96 -6.40 9.81
CA PHE A 3 -5.98 -5.79 8.49
C PHE A 3 -7.39 -5.85 7.88
N THR A 4 -7.76 -4.81 7.13
CA THR A 4 -8.97 -4.85 6.30
C THR A 4 -8.74 -5.71 5.06
N ARG A 5 -9.81 -5.94 4.29
CA ARG A 5 -9.71 -6.65 3.00
C ARG A 5 -8.81 -5.90 2.02
N LEU A 6 -8.91 -4.57 1.97
CA LEU A 6 -8.07 -3.72 1.12
C LEU A 6 -6.59 -3.86 1.49
N GLU A 7 -6.26 -3.71 2.77
CA GLU A 7 -4.87 -3.75 3.23
C GLU A 7 -4.25 -5.12 3.01
N THR A 8 -4.99 -6.18 3.31
CA THR A 8 -4.55 -7.56 3.05
C THR A 8 -4.25 -7.76 1.56
N ALA A 9 -5.16 -7.31 0.68
CA ALA A 9 -4.95 -7.40 -0.77
C ALA A 9 -3.76 -6.55 -1.23
N ALA A 10 -3.59 -5.33 -0.69
CA ALA A 10 -2.52 -4.43 -1.06
C ALA A 10 -1.15 -5.00 -0.68
N LEU A 11 -0.99 -5.47 0.56
CA LEU A 11 0.26 -6.07 1.03
C LEU A 11 0.59 -7.36 0.28
N ALA A 12 -0.41 -8.17 -0.06
CA ALA A 12 -0.23 -9.34 -0.90
C ALA A 12 0.25 -8.96 -2.31
N GLN A 13 -0.34 -7.91 -2.90
CA GLN A 13 0.03 -7.44 -4.22
C GLN A 13 1.44 -6.82 -4.25
N PHE A 14 1.82 -6.03 -3.24
CA PHE A 14 3.20 -5.54 -3.09
C PHE A 14 4.19 -6.70 -2.97
N THR A 15 3.87 -7.71 -2.15
CA THR A 15 4.69 -8.91 -1.99
C THR A 15 4.88 -9.61 -3.33
N ALA A 16 3.81 -9.81 -4.10
CA ALA A 16 3.88 -10.50 -5.38
C ALA A 16 4.65 -9.69 -6.44
N TYR A 17 4.38 -8.38 -6.52
CA TYR A 17 4.97 -7.49 -7.51
C TYR A 17 6.49 -7.33 -7.30
N TYR A 18 6.91 -7.16 -6.04
CA TYR A 18 8.32 -6.96 -5.69
C TYR A 18 9.05 -8.24 -5.25
N ALA A 19 8.46 -9.42 -5.41
CA ALA A 19 9.03 -10.68 -4.91
C ALA A 19 10.45 -10.97 -5.42
N HIS A 20 10.74 -10.58 -6.67
CA HIS A 20 12.06 -10.80 -7.28
C HIS A 20 13.11 -9.83 -6.74
N GLU A 21 12.74 -8.57 -6.52
CA GLU A 21 13.65 -7.52 -6.07
C GLU A 21 13.89 -7.57 -4.56
N PHE A 22 12.83 -7.81 -3.80
CA PHE A 22 12.84 -7.86 -2.34
C PHE A 22 12.26 -9.20 -1.84
N PRO A 23 13.01 -10.32 -1.96
CA PRO A 23 12.49 -11.66 -1.62
C PRO A 23 12.10 -11.81 -0.15
N ALA A 24 12.65 -11.00 0.75
CA ALA A 24 12.30 -10.98 2.17
C ALA A 24 11.01 -10.17 2.49
N LEU A 25 10.45 -9.44 1.52
CA LEU A 25 9.29 -8.57 1.73
C LEU A 25 8.07 -9.33 2.24
N GLY A 26 7.77 -10.49 1.66
CA GLY A 26 6.60 -11.27 2.04
C GLY A 26 6.65 -11.80 3.48
N GLU A 27 7.83 -12.22 3.95
CA GLU A 27 8.01 -12.60 5.36
C GLU A 27 7.84 -11.37 6.24
N HIS A 28 8.47 -10.25 5.87
CA HIS A 28 8.43 -9.01 6.64
C HIS A 28 7.01 -8.49 6.84
N LEU A 29 6.21 -8.45 5.77
CA LEU A 29 4.83 -7.98 5.82
C LEU A 29 3.90 -8.94 6.54
N ARG A 30 4.22 -10.23 6.62
CA ARG A 30 3.45 -11.20 7.43
C ARG A 30 3.48 -10.88 8.93
N HIS A 31 4.54 -10.24 9.39
CA HIS A 31 4.69 -9.81 10.79
C HIS A 31 4.35 -8.33 11.01
N ALA A 32 3.89 -7.64 9.96
CA ALA A 32 3.31 -6.32 10.10
C ALA A 32 1.93 -6.41 10.76
N ARG A 33 1.54 -5.35 11.46
CA ARG A 33 0.18 -5.17 11.98
C ARG A 33 -0.24 -3.73 11.81
N PRO A 34 -1.53 -3.46 11.53
CA PRO A 34 -2.01 -2.10 11.46
C PRO A 34 -2.14 -1.52 12.87
N VAL A 35 -1.77 -0.26 13.04
CA VAL A 35 -1.75 0.46 14.32
C VAL A 35 -2.82 1.55 14.36
N ALA A 36 -2.95 2.30 13.28
CA ALA A 36 -3.96 3.34 13.14
C ALA A 36 -4.41 3.43 11.68
N ARG A 37 -5.59 4.03 11.47
CA ARG A 37 -6.13 4.36 10.15
C ARG A 37 -6.62 5.79 10.14
N LEU A 38 -6.42 6.48 9.03
CA LEU A 38 -6.93 7.82 8.79
C LEU A 38 -7.37 7.94 7.34
N ASN A 39 -8.62 8.31 7.10
CA ASN A 39 -9.07 8.80 5.81
C ASN A 39 -9.06 10.34 5.87
N THR A 40 -8.44 10.99 4.89
CA THR A 40 -8.24 12.44 4.86
C THR A 40 -9.20 13.19 3.94
N GLY A 41 -10.00 12.46 3.16
CA GLY A 41 -10.74 13.03 2.04
C GLY A 41 -9.92 13.11 0.74
N ASN A 42 -8.59 13.02 0.79
CA ASN A 42 -7.71 12.97 -0.40
C ASN A 42 -6.94 11.64 -0.52
N GLY A 43 -7.39 10.62 0.20
CA GLY A 43 -6.70 9.35 0.36
C GLY A 43 -6.77 8.85 1.78
N PHE A 44 -6.05 7.77 2.04
CA PHE A 44 -5.96 7.18 3.36
C PHE A 44 -4.54 6.80 3.77
N TYR A 45 -4.38 6.64 5.07
CA TYR A 45 -3.19 6.17 5.75
C TYR A 45 -3.53 4.99 6.64
N THR A 46 -2.71 3.95 6.59
CA THR A 46 -2.67 2.87 7.57
C THR A 46 -1.27 2.80 8.15
N ASP A 47 -1.11 3.24 9.40
CA ASP A 47 0.14 3.10 10.12
C ASP A 47 0.42 1.63 10.40
N LEU A 48 1.65 1.19 10.14
CA LEU A 48 2.09 -0.17 10.32
C LEU A 48 3.16 -0.26 11.42
N ALA A 49 3.12 -1.35 12.18
CA ALA A 49 4.21 -1.75 13.04
C ALA A 49 4.70 -3.15 12.64
N VAL A 50 6.01 -3.29 12.47
CA VAL A 50 6.68 -4.57 12.26
C VAL A 50 7.45 -4.95 13.53
N ALA A 51 7.51 -6.25 13.83
CA ALA A 51 8.21 -6.73 15.01
C ALA A 51 9.70 -6.34 15.00
N LEU A 52 10.21 -5.87 16.15
CA LEU A 52 11.57 -5.33 16.24
C LEU A 52 12.67 -6.38 16.03
N HIS A 53 12.38 -7.65 16.27
CA HIS A 53 13.34 -8.75 16.17
C HIS A 53 13.59 -9.21 14.73
N LEU A 54 12.82 -8.73 13.75
CA LEU A 54 13.02 -9.08 12.35
C LEU A 54 14.17 -8.28 11.74
N PRO A 55 14.95 -8.90 10.82
CA PRO A 55 15.90 -8.18 9.98
C PRO A 55 15.24 -6.97 9.32
N ARG A 56 16.01 -5.88 9.18
CA ARG A 56 15.57 -4.71 8.42
C ARG A 56 15.75 -4.96 6.94
N LEU A 57 14.77 -4.58 6.15
CA LEU A 57 14.86 -4.65 4.70
C LEU A 57 15.71 -3.48 4.18
N GLU A 58 16.61 -3.80 3.26
CA GLU A 58 17.22 -2.83 2.37
C GLU A 58 16.35 -2.76 1.12
N CYS A 59 15.45 -1.78 1.08
CA CYS A 59 14.54 -1.55 -0.04
C CYS A 59 14.34 -0.06 -0.25
N ASP A 60 13.88 0.29 -1.45
CA ASP A 60 13.44 1.65 -1.73
C ASP A 60 12.17 2.00 -0.95
N SER A 61 11.96 3.28 -0.71
CA SER A 61 10.78 3.79 -0.01
C SER A 61 10.32 5.12 -0.61
N PRO A 62 9.03 5.25 -0.98
CA PRO A 62 8.02 4.19 -0.97
C PRO A 62 8.28 3.13 -2.07
N LEU A 63 7.78 1.92 -1.84
CA LEU A 63 7.42 1.03 -2.94
C LEU A 63 6.09 1.52 -3.52
N ASP A 64 6.02 1.69 -4.83
CA ASP A 64 4.90 2.36 -5.51
C ASP A 64 4.33 1.48 -6.64
N ASN A 65 3.70 2.11 -7.63
CA ASN A 65 3.29 1.47 -8.88
C ASN A 65 2.15 0.45 -8.75
N LEU A 66 1.38 0.48 -7.66
CA LEU A 66 0.11 -0.25 -7.53
C LEU A 66 -1.06 0.72 -7.50
N THR A 67 -2.22 0.29 -8.01
CA THR A 67 -3.46 1.07 -7.98
C THR A 67 -4.63 0.23 -7.55
N CYS A 68 -5.64 0.88 -6.98
CA CYS A 68 -6.94 0.27 -6.74
C CYS A 68 -8.05 1.28 -7.03
N ARG A 69 -9.29 0.82 -7.15
CA ARG A 69 -10.44 1.71 -7.33
C ARG A 69 -11.57 1.29 -6.41
N PHE A 70 -12.13 2.24 -5.66
CA PHE A 70 -13.36 2.02 -4.92
C PHE A 70 -14.58 2.23 -5.81
N ASP A 71 -15.69 1.58 -5.45
CA ASP A 71 -16.95 1.76 -6.16
C ASP A 71 -17.35 3.24 -6.19
N GLY A 72 -17.64 3.76 -7.39
CA GLY A 72 -18.00 5.17 -7.59
C GLY A 72 -16.81 6.11 -7.84
N MET A 73 -15.57 5.66 -7.66
CA MET A 73 -14.39 6.43 -8.06
C MET A 73 -14.16 6.33 -9.58
N LYS A 74 -13.82 7.45 -10.20
CA LYS A 74 -13.50 7.56 -11.63
C LYS A 74 -12.05 7.19 -11.89
N GLU A 75 -11.12 7.75 -11.11
CA GLU A 75 -9.69 7.58 -11.36
C GLU A 75 -9.14 6.45 -10.46
N GLY A 76 -9.46 6.51 -9.16
CA GLY A 76 -9.01 5.54 -8.16
C GLY A 76 -7.88 6.08 -7.29
N LEU A 77 -7.15 5.16 -6.66
CA LEU A 77 -6.03 5.44 -5.76
C LEU A 77 -4.74 4.83 -6.30
N GLU A 78 -3.64 5.55 -6.16
CA GLU A 78 -2.31 4.96 -6.19
C GLU A 78 -1.97 4.46 -4.77
N LEU A 79 -1.41 3.26 -4.68
CA LEU A 79 -1.00 2.64 -3.43
C LEU A 79 0.51 2.76 -3.26
N LEU A 80 0.92 3.16 -2.06
CA LEU A 80 2.31 3.42 -1.70
C LEU A 80 2.61 2.70 -0.38
N LEU A 81 3.73 1.98 -0.31
CA LEU A 81 4.18 1.32 0.90
C LEU A 81 5.51 1.91 1.36
N PHE A 82 5.49 2.63 2.46
CA PHE A 82 6.66 3.30 3.01
C PHE A 82 7.36 2.45 4.07
N PHE A 83 8.68 2.63 4.12
CA PHE A 83 9.56 2.00 5.08
C PHE A 83 10.28 3.05 5.91
N ARG A 84 10.42 2.78 7.21
CA ARG A 84 11.23 3.57 8.14
C ARG A 84 12.27 2.65 8.77
N ASN A 85 13.54 2.96 8.56
CA ASN A 85 14.67 2.15 9.02
C ASN A 85 14.54 0.67 8.60
N GLY A 86 14.09 0.41 7.37
CA GLY A 86 13.86 -0.92 6.81
C GLY A 86 12.68 -1.70 7.40
N ALA A 87 11.81 -1.05 8.18
CA ALA A 87 10.55 -1.61 8.66
C ALA A 87 9.37 -0.97 7.92
N ALA A 88 8.42 -1.77 7.43
CA ALA A 88 7.19 -1.22 6.84
C ALA A 88 6.48 -0.36 7.90
N SER A 89 6.15 0.89 7.53
CA SER A 89 5.65 1.89 8.49
C SER A 89 4.32 2.50 8.11
N LEU A 90 4.00 2.56 6.82
CA LEU A 90 2.78 3.22 6.35
C LEU A 90 2.35 2.61 5.02
N LEU A 91 1.09 2.21 4.93
CA LEU A 91 0.41 2.01 3.65
C LEU A 91 -0.44 3.25 3.38
N GLU A 92 -0.21 3.88 2.24
CA GLU A 92 -0.99 5.03 1.78
C GLU A 92 -1.76 4.65 0.51
N GLY A 93 -3.00 5.12 0.43
CA GLY A 93 -3.75 5.19 -0.82
C GLY A 93 -4.02 6.64 -1.18
N TYR A 94 -3.30 7.16 -2.17
CA TYR A 94 -3.37 8.54 -2.63
C TYR A 94 -4.41 8.72 -3.73
N ALA A 95 -5.32 9.69 -3.59
CA ALA A 95 -6.36 9.93 -4.59
C ALA A 95 -5.81 10.51 -5.89
N ILE A 96 -6.01 9.78 -6.99
CA ILE A 96 -5.61 10.23 -8.31
C ILE A 96 -6.51 11.40 -8.72
N ALA A 97 -5.89 12.45 -9.29
CA ALA A 97 -6.55 13.68 -9.72
C ALA A 97 -7.36 14.41 -8.62
N GLY A 98 -7.05 14.17 -7.34
CA GLY A 98 -7.72 14.84 -6.22
C GLY A 98 -9.17 14.42 -6.01
N GLU A 99 -9.51 13.18 -6.37
CA GLU A 99 -10.84 12.62 -6.14
C GLU A 99 -11.17 12.53 -4.65
N ASP A 100 -12.42 12.86 -4.27
CA ASP A 100 -12.84 12.86 -2.87
C ASP A 100 -13.05 11.42 -2.36
N THR A 101 -12.35 11.12 -1.28
CA THR A 101 -12.38 9.81 -0.60
C THR A 101 -13.12 9.85 0.73
N SER A 102 -13.67 10.99 1.14
CA SER A 102 -14.26 11.21 2.47
C SER A 102 -15.41 10.25 2.80
N SER A 103 -16.10 9.74 1.78
CA SER A 103 -17.20 8.78 1.90
C SER A 103 -16.74 7.31 1.98
N ILE A 104 -15.46 7.03 1.75
CA ILE A 104 -14.91 5.67 1.75
C ILE A 104 -14.70 5.18 3.18
N ASP A 105 -15.34 4.07 3.51
CA ASP A 105 -15.04 3.28 4.69
C ASP A 105 -14.04 2.17 4.31
N LEU A 106 -12.80 2.31 4.76
CA LEU A 106 -11.70 1.38 4.47
C LEU A 106 -11.96 -0.06 4.95
N VAL A 107 -12.93 -0.25 5.84
CA VAL A 107 -13.31 -1.56 6.38
C VAL A 107 -14.39 -2.22 5.53
N THR A 108 -15.39 -1.44 5.08
CA THR A 108 -16.63 -1.99 4.50
C THR A 108 -16.84 -1.69 3.02
N SER A 109 -16.22 -0.64 2.47
CA SER A 109 -16.39 -0.25 1.07
C SER A 109 -15.81 -1.30 0.11
N GLY A 110 -16.51 -1.51 -1.02
CA GLY A 110 -16.06 -2.35 -2.11
C GLY A 110 -14.94 -1.69 -2.91
N PHE A 111 -13.95 -2.48 -3.33
CA PHE A 111 -12.86 -2.07 -4.19
C PHE A 111 -12.61 -3.12 -5.29
N SER A 112 -12.14 -2.66 -6.45
CA SER A 112 -11.69 -3.51 -7.55
C SER A 112 -10.35 -4.18 -7.24
N ASP A 113 -9.91 -5.10 -8.11
CA ASP A 113 -8.57 -5.68 -8.00
C ASP A 113 -7.47 -4.61 -7.94
N ILE A 114 -6.40 -4.95 -7.21
CA ILE A 114 -5.21 -4.12 -7.08
C ILE A 114 -4.24 -4.51 -8.18
N VAL A 115 -3.92 -3.57 -9.07
CA VAL A 115 -3.16 -3.83 -10.28
C VAL A 115 -2.00 -2.85 -10.44
N PRO A 116 -0.92 -3.24 -11.12
CA PRO A 116 0.17 -2.31 -11.42
C PRO A 116 -0.31 -1.08 -12.20
N LEU A 117 0.21 0.10 -11.84
CA LEU A 117 0.02 1.32 -12.60
C LEU A 117 0.69 1.13 -13.97
N TRP A 118 -0.08 1.15 -15.06
CA TRP A 118 0.44 0.93 -16.42
C TRP A 118 0.63 2.25 -17.19
N PRO A 119 1.70 2.38 -18.01
CA PRO A 119 2.82 1.46 -18.06
C PRO A 119 3.63 1.61 -16.78
N ALA A 120 4.08 0.47 -16.21
CA ALA A 120 5.05 0.45 -15.13
C ALA A 120 6.14 1.47 -15.51
N ARG A 121 6.45 2.42 -14.62
CA ARG A 121 7.42 3.48 -14.89
C ARG A 121 8.64 2.82 -15.54
N LYS A 122 8.85 3.07 -16.83
CA LYS A 122 10.11 2.71 -17.48
C LYS A 122 11.16 3.48 -16.71
N ASP A 123 12.15 2.77 -16.22
CA ASP A 123 13.40 3.29 -15.68
C ASP A 123 13.86 4.45 -16.57
N THR A 124 13.56 5.69 -16.16
CA THR A 124 14.16 6.87 -16.79
C THR A 124 15.51 7.07 -16.11
N ASN A 125 16.44 6.17 -16.42
CA ASN A 125 17.84 6.53 -16.42
C ASN A 125 18.05 7.44 -17.63
N GLY A 126 17.90 8.75 -17.39
CA GLY A 126 18.41 9.82 -18.24
C GLY A 126 19.70 10.37 -17.68
#